data_AF-A0A5B0Q0K3-F1
#
_entry.id   AF-A0A5B0Q0K3-F1
#
_cell.length_a   1.000
_cell.length_b   1.000
_cell.length_c   1.000
_cell.angle_alpha   90.00
_cell.angle_beta   90.00
_cell.angle_gamma   90.00
#
_symmetry.space_group_name_H-M   'P 1'
#
loop_
_entity.id
_entity.type
_entity.pdbx_description
1 polymer ?
#
loop_
_entity_poly.entity_id
_entity_poly.type
_entity_poly.pdbx_seq_one_letter_code
_entity_poly.pdbx_strand_id
1 'polypeptide(L)'
;MAVQGGFTRAMNKDQPETLYTKTWKPCGLPYFSRLFNRGVAICTGSGIGAVGSTCIQHGDWFLIWIGADLEKTYGSEFINFIKSKIEPERLLIWDTKGPLGRPDVNVELEKVYKQWNAQVALFIGSPALNKSVLRTSRARGIPVFGSIWDA
;
A
#
# COMPACT_ATOMS: atom_id res chain seq x y z
N MET A 1 -13.46 7.80 11.39
CA MET A 1 -13.08 8.63 10.23
C MET A 1 -11.56 8.72 10.22
N ALA A 2 -10.91 8.66 9.05
CA ALA A 2 -9.47 8.94 8.98
C ALA A 2 -9.23 10.35 9.54
N VAL A 3 -8.31 10.50 10.49
CA VAL A 3 -8.00 11.80 11.09
C VAL A 3 -7.28 12.61 10.02
N GLN A 4 -7.99 13.55 9.40
CA GLN A 4 -7.42 14.46 8.41
C GLN A 4 -6.90 15.70 9.14
N GLY A 5 -5.63 16.04 8.89
CA GLY A 5 -5.07 17.30 9.34
C GLY A 5 -5.65 18.50 8.58
N GLY A 6 -5.37 19.72 9.06
CA GLY A 6 -5.86 20.95 8.43
C GLY A 6 -5.52 21.06 6.94
N PHE A 7 -4.30 20.66 6.56
CA PHE A 7 -3.87 20.64 5.16
C PHE A 7 -4.74 19.73 4.29
N THR A 8 -4.94 18.47 4.67
CA THR A 8 -5.76 17.51 3.91
C THR A 8 -7.20 17.98 3.79
N ARG A 9 -7.76 18.55 4.86
CA ARG A 9 -9.12 19.09 4.85
C ARG A 9 -9.25 20.29 3.90
N ALA A 10 -8.29 21.22 3.92
CA ALA A 10 -8.24 22.36 3.03
C ALA A 10 -8.14 21.91 1.56
N MET A 11 -7.26 20.95 1.26
CA MET A 11 -7.13 20.39 -0.10
C MET A 11 -8.45 19.80 -0.63
N ASN A 12 -9.19 19.06 0.21
CA ASN A 12 -10.47 18.48 -0.19
C ASN A 12 -11.57 19.52 -0.41
N LYS A 13 -11.56 20.61 0.37
CA LYS A 13 -12.58 21.66 0.34
C LYS A 13 -12.32 22.69 -0.75
N ASP A 14 -11.11 23.22 -0.78
CA ASP A 14 -10.75 24.41 -1.56
C ASP A 14 -10.30 24.05 -2.98
N GLN A 15 -9.87 22.80 -3.21
CA GLN A 15 -9.49 22.25 -4.52
C GLN A 15 -8.67 23.22 -5.40
N PRO A 16 -7.51 23.70 -4.91
CA PRO A 16 -6.75 24.74 -5.61
C PRO A 16 -6.22 24.24 -6.97
N GLU A 17 -6.27 25.11 -7.99
CA GLU A 17 -5.75 24.81 -9.33
C GLU A 17 -4.21 24.75 -9.40
N THR A 18 -3.52 25.34 -8.42
CA THR A 18 -2.05 25.40 -8.37
C THR A 18 -1.53 24.97 -7.00
N LEU A 19 -0.44 24.20 -7.00
CA LEU A 19 0.25 23.73 -5.79
C LEU A 19 1.75 24.01 -5.88
N TYR A 20 2.30 24.61 -4.84
CA TYR A 20 3.74 24.72 -4.66
C TYR A 20 4.27 23.40 -4.09
N THR A 21 5.21 22.77 -4.80
CA THR A 21 5.82 21.52 -4.33
C THR A 21 7.34 21.67 -4.19
N LYS A 22 7.93 20.97 -3.22
CA LYS A 22 9.38 20.87 -3.11
C LYS A 22 9.95 20.22 -4.37
N THR A 23 11.01 20.77 -4.93
CA THR A 23 11.72 20.20 -6.09
C THR A 23 12.47 18.93 -5.73
N TRP A 24 13.04 18.88 -4.53
CA TRP A 24 13.66 17.68 -3.99
C TRP A 24 12.60 16.69 -3.46
N LYS A 25 12.65 15.44 -3.95
CA LYS A 25 11.77 14.34 -3.54
C LYS A 25 12.64 13.25 -2.88
N PRO A 26 12.70 13.18 -1.54
CA PRO A 26 13.49 12.14 -0.88
C PRO A 26 12.96 10.75 -1.22
N CYS A 27 13.87 9.78 -1.25
CA CYS A 27 13.54 8.38 -1.51
C CYS A 27 12.78 7.81 -0.30
N GLY A 28 11.53 7.41 -0.50
CA GLY A 28 10.75 6.70 0.52
C GLY A 28 11.04 5.21 0.55
N LEU A 29 10.40 4.49 1.47
CA LEU A 29 10.50 3.03 1.61
C LEU A 29 10.39 2.24 0.29
N PRO A 30 9.48 2.59 -0.65
CA PRO A 30 9.36 1.88 -1.92
C PRO A 30 10.62 1.94 -2.80
N TYR A 31 11.53 2.88 -2.57
CA TYR A 31 12.79 2.97 -3.31
C TYR A 31 13.68 1.72 -3.13
N PHE A 32 13.56 1.02 -1.99
CA PHE A 32 14.26 -0.24 -1.75
C PHE A 32 13.84 -1.36 -2.71
N SER A 33 12.75 -1.19 -3.47
CA SER A 33 12.31 -2.19 -4.44
C SER A 33 13.39 -2.58 -5.44
N ARG A 34 14.26 -1.64 -5.79
CA ARG A 34 15.36 -1.82 -6.76
C ARG A 34 16.47 -2.76 -6.28
N LEU A 35 16.48 -3.11 -4.99
CA LEU A 35 17.47 -4.04 -4.42
C LEU A 35 17.03 -5.51 -4.53
N PHE A 36 15.78 -5.77 -4.95
CA PHE A 36 15.19 -7.09 -4.98
C PHE A 36 14.57 -7.37 -6.35
N ASN A 37 14.75 -8.59 -6.83
CA ASN A 37 14.16 -9.01 -8.10
C ASN A 37 12.66 -9.22 -7.97
N ARG A 38 12.18 -9.68 -6.80
CA ARG A 38 10.77 -10.03 -6.61
C ARG A 38 10.30 -9.69 -5.19
N GLY A 39 9.19 -8.97 -5.08
CA GLY A 39 8.69 -8.49 -3.78
C GLY A 39 7.17 -8.38 -3.70
N VAL A 40 6.67 -8.18 -2.48
CA VAL A 40 5.26 -7.87 -2.19
C VAL A 40 5.17 -6.48 -1.59
N ALA A 41 4.39 -5.58 -2.16
CA ALA A 41 4.02 -4.33 -1.53
C ALA A 41 2.59 -4.44 -0.99
N ILE A 42 2.45 -4.30 0.32
CA ILE A 42 1.17 -4.29 1.01
C ILE A 42 0.90 -2.91 1.59
N CYS A 43 -0.29 -2.37 1.32
CA CYS A 43 -0.68 -1.06 1.80
C CYS A 43 -2.13 -1.01 2.29
N THR A 44 -2.39 -0.12 3.25
CA THR A 44 -3.74 0.15 3.74
C THR A 44 -4.20 1.57 3.40
N GLY A 45 -5.43 1.72 2.90
CA GLY A 45 -6.03 3.02 2.62
C GLY A 45 -5.16 3.87 1.68
N SER A 46 -4.80 5.08 2.10
CA SER A 46 -3.97 6.01 1.32
C SER A 46 -2.52 5.57 1.11
N GLY A 47 -2.09 4.47 1.75
CA GLY A 47 -0.77 3.89 1.51
C GLY A 47 -0.50 3.49 0.06
N ILE A 48 -1.56 3.35 -0.77
CA ILE A 48 -1.43 3.16 -2.22
C ILE A 48 -0.63 4.28 -2.89
N GLY A 49 -0.71 5.51 -2.39
CA GLY A 49 0.07 6.64 -2.90
C GLY A 49 1.58 6.48 -2.71
N ALA A 50 2.02 5.63 -1.78
CA ALA A 50 3.42 5.32 -1.58
C ALA A 50 3.88 4.19 -2.52
N VAL A 51 3.16 3.07 -2.57
CA VAL A 51 3.64 1.84 -3.23
C VAL A 51 3.09 1.61 -4.65
N GLY A 52 1.98 2.25 -5.02
CA GLY A 52 1.28 1.96 -6.27
C GLY A 52 2.16 2.15 -7.51
N SER A 53 2.90 3.26 -7.57
CA SER A 53 3.84 3.54 -8.68
C SER A 53 4.95 2.50 -8.80
N THR A 54 5.39 1.93 -7.68
CA THR A 54 6.41 0.86 -7.66
C THR A 54 5.87 -0.40 -8.32
N CYS A 55 4.67 -0.84 -7.96
CA CYS A 55 4.05 -2.01 -8.58
C CYS A 55 3.69 -1.78 -10.06
N ILE A 56 3.41 -0.54 -10.47
CA ILE A 56 3.20 -0.21 -11.88
C ILE A 56 4.52 -0.28 -12.67
N GLN A 57 5.63 0.19 -12.09
CA GLN A 57 6.93 0.27 -12.78
C GLN A 57 7.73 -1.04 -12.74
N HIS A 58 7.47 -1.91 -11.77
CA HIS A 58 8.21 -3.16 -11.58
C HIS A 58 7.26 -4.37 -11.66
N GLY A 59 7.34 -5.12 -12.76
CA GLY A 59 6.45 -6.25 -13.04
C GLY A 59 6.57 -7.42 -12.05
N ASP A 60 7.73 -7.59 -11.40
CA ASP A 60 7.93 -8.62 -10.38
C ASP A 60 7.45 -8.23 -8.98
N TRP A 61 6.73 -7.12 -8.83
CA TRP A 61 6.15 -6.68 -7.56
C TRP A 61 4.65 -6.96 -7.50
N PHE A 62 4.24 -7.72 -6.47
CA PHE A 62 2.83 -7.99 -6.16
C PHE A 62 2.26 -6.85 -5.33
N LEU A 63 1.08 -6.34 -5.68
CA LEU A 63 0.35 -5.33 -4.90
C LEU A 63 -0.77 -5.97 -4.07
N ILE A 64 -0.75 -5.76 -2.76
CA ILE A 64 -1.90 -5.98 -1.86
C ILE A 64 -2.39 -4.63 -1.37
N TRP A 65 -3.61 -4.24 -1.74
CA TRP A 65 -4.22 -2.99 -1.33
C TRP A 65 -5.51 -3.24 -0.54
N ILE A 66 -5.49 -2.90 0.74
CA ILE A 66 -6.60 -3.15 1.67
C ILE A 66 -7.20 -1.81 2.10
N GLY A 67 -8.51 -1.62 1.99
CA GLY A 67 -9.16 -0.39 2.44
C GLY A 67 -10.63 -0.57 2.73
N ALA A 68 -11.29 0.46 3.25
CA ALA A 68 -12.73 0.47 3.46
C ALA A 68 -13.38 1.33 2.38
N ASP A 69 -14.42 0.81 1.72
CA ASP A 69 -15.16 1.50 0.67
C ASP A 69 -14.22 2.13 -0.38
N LEU A 70 -13.32 1.32 -0.96
CA LEU A 70 -12.24 1.79 -1.81
C LEU A 70 -12.76 2.52 -3.04
N GLU A 71 -13.73 1.94 -3.75
CA GLU A 71 -14.30 2.56 -4.95
C GLU A 71 -15.05 3.85 -4.63
N LYS A 72 -15.75 3.91 -3.49
CA LYS A 72 -16.39 5.15 -3.02
C LYS A 72 -15.37 6.24 -2.67
N THR A 73 -14.21 5.84 -2.15
CA THR A 73 -13.17 6.76 -1.68
C THR A 73 -12.32 7.31 -2.83
N TYR A 74 -11.94 6.46 -3.79
CA TYR A 74 -11.00 6.81 -4.86
C TYR A 74 -11.66 6.96 -6.23
N GLY A 75 -12.92 6.55 -6.38
CA GLY A 75 -13.64 6.56 -7.65
C GLY A 75 -13.29 5.37 -8.54
N SER A 76 -14.25 4.97 -9.37
CA SER A 76 -14.09 3.84 -10.31
C SER A 76 -12.96 4.08 -11.31
N GLU A 77 -12.72 5.32 -11.72
CA GLU A 77 -11.63 5.67 -12.63
C GLU A 77 -10.26 5.26 -12.08
N PHE A 78 -9.96 5.62 -10.83
CA PHE A 78 -8.68 5.28 -10.21
C PHE A 78 -8.54 3.77 -9.97
N ILE A 79 -9.61 3.11 -9.53
CA ILE A 79 -9.63 1.65 -9.37
C ILE A 79 -9.35 0.95 -10.70
N ASN A 80 -10.01 1.39 -11.77
CA ASN A 80 -9.82 0.83 -13.11
C ASN A 80 -8.43 1.14 -13.66
N PHE A 81 -7.88 2.33 -13.37
CA PHE A 81 -6.51 2.66 -13.71
C PHE A 81 -5.52 1.66 -13.08
N ILE A 82 -5.62 1.38 -11.77
CA ILE A 82 -4.76 0.39 -11.10
C ILE A 82 -4.90 -0.99 -11.74
N LYS A 83 -6.14 -1.46 -11.95
CA LYS A 83 -6.41 -2.75 -12.60
C LYS A 83 -5.90 -2.84 -14.04
N SER A 84 -5.84 -1.72 -14.76
CA SER A 84 -5.31 -1.66 -16.13
C SER A 84 -3.78 -1.67 -16.21
N LYS A 85 -3.11 -1.32 -15.10
CA LYS A 85 -1.64 -1.20 -15.02
C LYS A 85 -0.96 -2.33 -14.27
N ILE A 86 -1.72 -3.12 -13.53
CA ILE A 86 -1.23 -4.24 -12.74
C ILE A 86 -2.09 -5.45 -13.03
N GLU A 87 -1.43 -6.50 -13.51
CA GLU A 87 -2.02 -7.74 -13.97
C GLU A 87 -2.68 -8.49 -12.81
N PRO A 88 -3.83 -9.16 -13.04
CA PRO A 88 -4.60 -9.83 -11.98
C PRO A 88 -3.80 -10.85 -11.17
N GLU A 89 -2.81 -11.51 -11.77
CA GLU A 89 -1.98 -12.53 -11.12
C GLU A 89 -1.08 -11.96 -10.03
N ARG A 90 -0.87 -10.63 -10.03
CA ARG A 90 -0.01 -9.91 -9.08
C ARG A 90 -0.73 -8.76 -8.37
N LEU A 91 -2.06 -8.81 -8.33
CA LEU A 91 -2.91 -7.77 -7.75
C LEU A 91 -3.97 -8.36 -6.83
N LEU A 92 -3.99 -7.88 -5.58
CA LEU A 92 -5.06 -8.13 -4.62
C LEU A 92 -5.61 -6.79 -4.12
N ILE A 93 -6.84 -6.46 -4.51
CA ILE A 93 -7.59 -5.31 -3.97
C ILE A 93 -8.65 -5.86 -3.02
N TRP A 94 -8.60 -5.46 -1.75
CA TRP A 94 -9.49 -5.95 -0.70
C TRP A 94 -10.31 -4.81 -0.09
N ASP A 95 -11.62 -4.83 -0.32
CA ASP A 95 -12.56 -3.94 0.36
C ASP A 95 -13.07 -4.55 1.67
N THR A 96 -12.67 -3.94 2.79
CA THR A 96 -13.02 -4.35 4.15
C THR A 96 -14.49 -4.10 4.52
N LYS A 97 -15.22 -3.30 3.73
CA LYS A 97 -16.67 -3.12 3.84
C LYS A 97 -17.47 -4.07 2.95
N GLY A 98 -16.79 -4.83 2.09
CA GLY A 98 -17.39 -5.90 1.31
C GLY A 98 -17.80 -7.12 2.16
N PRO A 99 -18.41 -8.14 1.53
CA PRO A 99 -18.98 -9.30 2.22
C PRO A 99 -17.94 -10.16 2.97
N LEU A 100 -16.67 -10.08 2.58
CA LEU A 100 -15.57 -10.79 3.23
C LEU A 100 -15.06 -10.11 4.51
N GLY A 101 -15.48 -8.86 4.77
CA GLY A 101 -15.06 -8.09 5.93
C GLY A 101 -13.56 -7.76 5.94
N ARG A 102 -13.04 -7.41 7.12
CA ARG A 102 -11.62 -7.07 7.31
C ARG A 102 -10.76 -8.35 7.36
N PRO A 103 -9.72 -8.47 6.51
CA PRO A 103 -8.84 -9.64 6.51
C PRO A 103 -7.83 -9.57 7.66
N ASP A 104 -7.26 -10.73 8.02
CA ASP A 104 -5.99 -10.76 8.74
C ASP A 104 -4.84 -10.49 7.76
N VAL A 105 -4.32 -9.27 7.84
CA VAL A 105 -3.21 -8.77 7.03
C VAL A 105 -1.97 -9.66 7.11
N ASN A 106 -1.68 -10.30 8.25
CA ASN A 106 -0.52 -11.18 8.38
C ASN A 106 -0.70 -12.48 7.61
N VAL A 107 -1.92 -13.01 7.60
CA VAL A 107 -2.27 -14.23 6.87
C VAL A 107 -2.20 -13.97 5.37
N GLU A 108 -2.82 -12.89 4.89
CA GLU A 108 -2.79 -12.53 3.47
C GLU A 108 -1.37 -12.24 2.99
N LEU A 109 -0.57 -11.52 3.79
CA LEU A 109 0.83 -11.27 3.47
C LEU A 109 1.62 -12.57 3.33
N GLU A 110 1.52 -13.49 4.30
CA GLU A 110 2.26 -14.76 4.24
C GLU A 110 1.83 -15.60 3.04
N LYS A 111 0.53 -15.70 2.78
CA LYS A 111 -0.03 -16.44 1.67
C LYS A 111 0.53 -15.91 0.35
N VAL A 112 0.39 -14.62 0.09
CA VAL A 112 0.86 -13.99 -1.15
C VAL A 112 2.37 -14.04 -1.26
N TYR A 113 3.11 -13.80 -0.16
CA TYR A 113 4.58 -13.87 -0.14
C TYR A 113 5.08 -15.23 -0.61
N LYS A 114 4.49 -16.32 -0.09
CA LYS A 114 4.84 -17.70 -0.47
C LYS A 114 4.40 -18.01 -1.90
N GLN A 115 3.17 -17.68 -2.28
CA GLN A 115 2.62 -17.94 -3.61
C GLN A 115 3.39 -17.20 -4.72
N TRP A 116 3.76 -15.95 -4.45
CA TRP A 116 4.53 -15.13 -5.39
C TRP A 116 6.02 -15.52 -5.43
N ASN A 117 6.50 -16.27 -4.43
CA ASN A 117 7.92 -16.56 -4.20
C ASN A 117 8.74 -15.26 -4.05
N ALA A 118 8.26 -14.36 -3.19
CA ALA A 118 8.90 -13.08 -2.94
C ALA A 118 10.16 -13.22 -2.08
N GLN A 119 11.08 -12.27 -2.24
CA GLN A 119 12.30 -12.16 -1.44
C GLN A 119 12.12 -11.22 -0.23
N VAL A 120 11.18 -10.29 -0.35
CA VAL A 120 10.91 -9.25 0.64
C VAL A 120 9.47 -8.77 0.54
N ALA A 121 8.94 -8.21 1.62
CA ALA A 121 7.75 -7.37 1.56
C ALA A 121 7.98 -5.94 2.07
N LEU A 122 7.21 -5.00 1.52
CA LEU A 122 7.11 -3.63 1.99
C LEU A 122 5.71 -3.43 2.56
N PHE A 123 5.61 -2.90 3.78
CA PHE A 123 4.33 -2.67 4.45
C PHE A 123 4.10 -1.18 4.76
N ILE A 124 3.02 -0.63 4.23
CA ILE A 124 2.56 0.74 4.49
C ILE A 124 1.16 0.71 5.12
N GLY A 125 1.07 0.98 6.41
CA GLY A 125 -0.21 1.02 7.11
C GLY A 125 -0.07 1.51 8.53
N SER A 126 -1.19 1.60 9.27
CA SER A 126 -1.24 2.25 10.58
C SER A 126 -0.18 1.74 11.58
N PRO A 127 0.24 2.56 12.58
CA PRO A 127 1.30 2.17 13.53
C PRO A 127 1.05 0.84 14.22
N ALA A 128 -0.19 0.60 14.66
CA ALA A 128 -0.59 -0.64 15.32
C ALA A 128 -0.45 -1.85 14.39
N LEU A 129 -0.87 -1.70 13.12
CA LEU A 129 -0.77 -2.77 12.14
C LEU A 129 0.68 -3.01 11.71
N ASN A 130 1.46 -1.94 11.55
CA ASN A 130 2.89 -2.00 11.25
C ASN A 130 3.66 -2.80 12.32
N LYS A 131 3.40 -2.53 13.61
CA LYS A 131 3.98 -3.29 14.73
C LYS A 131 3.57 -4.77 14.69
N SER A 132 2.30 -5.04 14.40
CA SER A 132 1.78 -6.41 14.29
C SER A 132 2.44 -7.19 13.15
N VAL A 133 2.53 -6.59 11.96
CA VAL A 133 3.15 -7.17 10.76
C VAL A 133 4.63 -7.44 11.01
N LEU A 134 5.40 -6.46 11.47
CA LEU A 134 6.83 -6.65 11.73
C LEU A 134 7.10 -7.78 12.73
N ARG A 135 6.31 -7.85 13.81
CA ARG A 135 6.45 -8.92 14.82
C ARG A 135 6.13 -10.29 14.23
N THR A 136 5.00 -10.42 13.55
CA THR A 136 4.52 -11.70 13.01
C THR A 136 5.42 -12.19 11.87
N SER A 137 5.81 -11.29 10.96
CA SER A 137 6.74 -11.59 9.87
C SER A 137 8.09 -12.06 10.40
N ARG A 138 8.63 -11.42 11.45
CA ARG A 138 9.86 -11.89 12.10
C ARG A 138 9.72 -13.31 12.65
N ALA A 139 8.61 -13.61 13.34
CA ALA A 139 8.35 -14.95 13.87
C ALA A 139 8.19 -16.01 12.76
N ARG A 140 7.75 -15.60 11.57
CA ARG A 140 7.52 -16.48 10.41
C ARG A 140 8.69 -16.51 9.42
N GLY A 141 9.80 -15.81 9.71
CA GLY A 141 10.96 -15.75 8.82
C GLY A 141 10.71 -15.01 7.50
N ILE A 142 9.73 -14.10 7.47
CA ILE A 142 9.41 -13.28 6.29
C ILE A 142 10.15 -11.93 6.41
N PRO A 143 11.08 -11.59 5.50
CA PRO A 143 11.72 -10.28 5.48
C PRO A 143 10.72 -9.19 5.12
N VAL A 144 10.53 -8.21 6.01
CA VAL A 144 9.60 -7.11 5.80
C VAL A 144 10.21 -5.79 6.24
N PHE A 145 10.09 -4.78 5.39
CA PHE A 145 10.29 -3.39 5.79
C PHE A 145 8.94 -2.71 6.01
N GLY A 146 8.75 -2.12 7.19
CA GLY A 146 7.53 -1.39 7.55
C GLY A 146 7.70 0.11 7.41
N SER A 147 6.58 0.82 7.26
CA SER A 147 6.50 2.28 7.38
C SER A 147 7.09 2.76 8.71
N ILE A 148 7.91 3.82 8.65
CA ILE A 148 8.36 4.56 9.83
C ILE A 148 7.22 5.48 10.26
N TRP A 149 6.94 5.50 11.56
CA TRP A 149 5.97 6.39 12.18
C TRP A 149 6.72 7.27 13.19
N ASP A 150 7.06 8.48 12.77
CA ASP A 150 7.75 9.51 13.55
C ASP A 150 6.91 10.80 13.71
N ALA A 151 5.66 10.78 13.21
CA ALA A 151 4.71 11.88 13.21
C ALA A 151 3.85 11.96 14.49
#